data_AF-A0AAJ5QPN7-F1
#
_entry.id   AF-A0AAJ5QPN7-F1
#
_cell.length_a   1.000
_cell.length_b   1.000
_cell.length_c   1.000
_cell.angle_alpha   90.00
_cell.angle_beta   90.00
_cell.angle_gamma   90.00
#
_symmetry.space_group_name_H-M   'P 1'
#
loop_
_entity.id
_entity.type
_entity.pdbx_description
1 polymer ?
#
loop_
_entity_poly.entity_id
_entity_poly.type
_entity_poly.pdbx_seq_one_letter_code
_entity_poly.pdbx_strand_id
1 'polypeptide(L)'
;MNMRTIGWCVLSVGILWLIVAINMGTSVESSPGIRVMNFSLIAQQQNQLLIGALISLAGLMCVIFGRNQGGSNNALDVKCPFCAEYIKPDAIKCKHCQSELPRNFSNVTAMNLLEEFKHFSHHDFVGDDGSLNELKIQNFADIGIRYLEVIKQVNGDLTTAEKELLTKIESTATMFDSDIADEFNQLCVKHSPWLVLG
;
A
#
# COMPACT_ATOMS: atom_id res chain seq x y z
N MET A 1 -12.26 -3.90 -9.69
CA MET A 1 -11.85 -3.10 -10.87
C MET A 1 -10.74 -2.15 -10.41
N ASN A 2 -9.51 -2.31 -10.90
CA ASN A 2 -8.36 -1.54 -10.39
C ASN A 2 -8.49 -0.05 -10.75
N MET A 3 -8.01 0.86 -9.89
CA MET A 3 -8.06 2.32 -10.15
C MET A 3 -7.42 2.70 -11.50
N ARG A 4 -6.43 1.93 -11.98
CA ARG A 4 -5.85 2.10 -13.32
C ARG A 4 -6.82 1.75 -14.45
N THR A 5 -7.61 0.69 -14.28
CA THR A 5 -8.62 0.27 -15.27
C THR A 5 -9.70 1.33 -15.39
N ILE A 6 -10.15 1.87 -14.26
CA ILE A 6 -11.10 3.00 -14.23
C ILE A 6 -10.48 4.23 -14.89
N GLY A 7 -9.21 4.54 -14.58
CA GLY A 7 -8.47 5.63 -15.21
C GLY A 7 -8.41 5.53 -16.73
N TRP A 8 -8.11 4.34 -17.27
CA TRP A 8 -8.11 4.11 -18.72
C TRP A 8 -9.49 4.30 -19.34
N CYS A 9 -10.57 3.80 -18.72
CA CYS A 9 -11.93 4.02 -19.19
C CYS A 9 -12.29 5.51 -19.24
N VAL A 10 -11.99 6.25 -18.17
CA VAL A 10 -12.28 7.70 -18.08
C VAL A 10 -11.46 8.49 -19.10
N LEU A 11 -10.17 8.15 -19.25
CA LEU A 11 -9.29 8.79 -20.23
C LEU A 11 -9.80 8.57 -21.66
N SER A 12 -10.20 7.33 -22.01
CA SER A 12 -10.76 7.02 -23.32
C SER A 12 -12.04 7.79 -23.61
N VAL A 13 -12.95 7.90 -22.62
CA VAL A 13 -14.18 8.70 -22.76
C VAL A 13 -13.86 10.18 -22.96
N GLY A 14 -12.92 10.75 -22.20
CA GLY A 14 -12.52 12.15 -22.34
C GLY A 14 -11.89 12.47 -23.70
N ILE A 15 -11.03 11.59 -24.21
CA ILE A 15 -10.41 11.74 -25.54
C ILE A 15 -11.46 11.65 -26.65
N LEU A 16 -12.39 10.69 -26.56
CA LEU A 16 -13.49 10.57 -27.53
C LEU A 16 -14.35 11.84 -27.57
N TRP A 17 -14.66 12.41 -26.39
CA TRP A 17 -15.41 13.66 -26.27
C TRP A 17 -14.68 14.85 -26.92
N LEU A 18 -13.36 14.95 -26.77
CA LEU A 18 -12.55 15.99 -27.43
C LEU A 18 -12.63 15.89 -28.95
N ILE A 19 -12.57 14.67 -29.51
CA ILE A 19 -12.69 14.45 -30.96
C ILE A 19 -14.06 14.93 -31.47
N VAL A 20 -15.13 14.67 -30.72
CA VAL A 20 -16.48 15.16 -31.07
C VAL A 20 -16.56 16.68 -30.99
N ALA A 21 -16.01 17.28 -29.93
CA ALA A 21 -16.02 18.74 -29.76
C ALA A 21 -15.25 19.45 -30.88
N ILE A 22 -14.09 18.94 -31.29
CA ILE A 22 -13.30 19.52 -32.39
C ILE A 22 -14.05 19.47 -33.72
N ASN A 23 -14.83 18.41 -33.96
CA ASN A 23 -15.60 18.25 -35.18
C ASN A 23 -16.96 18.97 -35.17
N MET A 24 -17.34 19.66 -34.08
CA MET A 24 -18.60 20.39 -34.03
C MET A 24 -18.54 21.63 -34.95
N GLY A 25 -19.47 21.70 -35.91
CA GLY A 25 -19.57 22.83 -36.83
C GLY A 25 -20.00 24.12 -36.11
N THR A 26 -19.25 25.20 -36.32
CA THR A 26 -19.48 26.51 -35.68
C THR A 26 -20.15 27.55 -36.57
N SER A 27 -20.46 27.20 -37.82
CA SER A 27 -21.03 28.13 -38.79
C SER A 27 -22.44 27.71 -39.23
N VAL A 28 -23.30 28.72 -39.33
CA VAL A 28 -24.68 28.60 -39.81
C VAL A 28 -24.85 29.42 -41.09
N GLU A 29 -25.80 29.05 -41.93
CA GLU A 29 -26.10 29.79 -43.16
C GLU A 29 -26.99 30.99 -42.82
N SER A 30 -26.55 32.21 -43.16
CA SER A 30 -27.31 33.44 -42.94
C SER A 30 -28.00 33.96 -44.20
N SER A 31 -27.53 33.54 -45.37
CA SER A 31 -28.05 33.88 -46.70
C SER A 31 -27.57 32.82 -47.70
N PRO A 32 -28.21 32.63 -48.87
CA PRO A 32 -27.82 31.58 -49.82
C PRO A 32 -26.32 31.64 -50.16
N GLY A 33 -25.59 30.61 -49.76
CA GLY A 33 -24.14 30.49 -49.99
C GLY A 33 -23.24 31.31 -49.06
N ILE A 34 -23.80 32.10 -48.12
CA ILE A 34 -23.04 32.86 -47.12
C ILE A 34 -23.17 32.17 -45.78
N ARG A 35 -22.06 31.56 -45.34
CA ARG A 35 -21.92 31.01 -43.99
C ARG A 35 -21.24 32.03 -43.10
N VAL A 36 -21.86 32.31 -41.96
CA VAL A 36 -21.28 33.17 -40.92
C VAL A 36 -20.92 32.32 -39.71
N MET A 37 -19.83 32.67 -39.04
CA MET A 37 -19.44 32.01 -37.80
C MET A 37 -20.35 32.48 -36.67
N ASN A 38 -21.00 31.53 -35.99
CA ASN A 38 -21.91 31.85 -34.91
C ASN A 38 -21.14 31.89 -33.59
N PHE A 39 -21.10 33.07 -32.97
CA PHE A 39 -20.41 33.30 -31.70
C PHE A 39 -20.88 32.34 -30.59
N SER A 40 -22.18 32.03 -30.53
CA SER A 40 -22.76 31.11 -29.55
C SER A 40 -22.36 29.65 -29.80
N LEU A 41 -22.26 29.22 -31.06
CA LEU A 41 -21.78 27.87 -31.38
C LEU A 41 -20.28 27.72 -31.13
N ILE A 42 -19.50 28.78 -31.34
CA ILE A 42 -18.07 28.81 -30.97
C ILE A 42 -17.93 28.70 -29.44
N ALA A 43 -18.71 29.46 -28.67
CA ALA A 43 -18.70 29.38 -27.21
C ALA A 43 -19.14 27.98 -26.70
N GLN A 44 -20.14 27.37 -27.36
CA GLN A 44 -20.56 26.00 -27.06
C GLN A 44 -19.44 24.98 -27.35
N GLN A 45 -18.73 25.14 -28.47
CA GLN A 45 -17.60 24.29 -28.83
C GLN A 45 -16.50 24.38 -27.77
N GLN A 46 -16.16 25.60 -27.35
CA GLN A 46 -15.16 25.86 -26.32
C GLN A 46 -15.52 25.23 -24.98
N ASN A 47 -16.79 25.34 -24.55
CA ASN A 47 -17.24 24.70 -23.31
C ASN A 47 -17.13 23.18 -23.38
N GLN A 48 -17.50 22.56 -24.51
CA GLN A 48 -17.35 21.12 -24.69
C GLN A 48 -15.88 20.68 -24.73
N LEU A 49 -15.01 21.50 -25.32
CA LEU A 49 -13.55 21.28 -25.34
C LEU A 49 -12.96 21.35 -23.92
N LEU A 50 -13.41 22.31 -23.11
CA LEU A 50 -12.96 22.47 -21.73
C LEU A 50 -13.39 21.29 -20.85
N ILE A 51 -14.64 20.83 -20.98
CA ILE A 51 -15.14 19.66 -20.25
C ILE A 51 -14.36 18.40 -20.65
N GLY A 52 -14.18 18.15 -21.96
CA GLY A 52 -13.41 17.02 -22.45
C GLY A 52 -11.94 17.05 -21.97
N ALA A 53 -11.33 18.24 -21.95
CA ALA A 53 -9.98 18.43 -21.46
C ALA A 53 -9.87 18.08 -19.97
N LEU A 54 -10.77 18.59 -19.11
CA LEU A 54 -10.78 18.29 -17.68
C LEU A 54 -10.98 16.79 -17.39
N ILE A 55 -11.89 16.13 -18.12
CA ILE A 55 -12.14 14.69 -17.97
C ILE A 55 -10.90 13.89 -18.40
N SER A 56 -10.29 14.23 -19.54
CA SER A 56 -9.07 13.58 -20.02
C SER A 56 -7.89 13.78 -19.04
N LEU A 57 -7.75 14.97 -18.47
CA LEU A 57 -6.74 15.29 -17.45
C LEU A 57 -6.96 14.45 -16.19
N ALA A 58 -8.20 14.39 -15.68
CA ALA A 58 -8.53 13.58 -14.52
C ALA A 58 -8.25 12.09 -14.76
N GLY A 59 -8.65 11.56 -15.92
CA GLY A 59 -8.35 10.19 -16.33
C GLY A 59 -6.85 9.91 -16.39
N LEU A 60 -6.07 10.82 -17.00
CA LEU A 60 -4.62 10.73 -17.06
C LEU A 60 -3.98 10.70 -15.66
N MET A 61 -4.41 11.59 -14.76
CA MET A 61 -3.95 11.61 -13.37
C MET A 61 -4.28 10.31 -12.65
N CYS A 62 -5.48 9.74 -12.85
CA CYS A 62 -5.85 8.43 -12.30
C CYS A 62 -5.02 7.27 -12.88
N VAL A 63 -4.56 7.35 -14.14
CA VAL A 63 -3.67 6.33 -14.73
C VAL A 63 -2.26 6.44 -14.15
N ILE A 64 -1.71 7.65 -14.05
CA ILE A 64 -0.35 7.92 -13.57
C ILE A 64 -0.24 7.62 -12.07
N PHE A 65 -1.09 8.25 -11.27
CA PHE A 65 -1.05 8.16 -9.80
C PHE A 65 -1.85 6.99 -9.24
N GLY A 66 -2.76 6.40 -10.02
CA GLY A 66 -3.51 5.21 -9.60
C GLY A 66 -2.67 3.93 -9.60
N ARG A 67 -1.37 3.99 -9.31
CA ARG A 67 -0.65 2.84 -8.77
C ARG A 67 -1.43 2.39 -7.55
N ASN A 68 -2.26 1.37 -7.77
CA ASN A 68 -2.79 0.57 -6.69
C ASN A 68 -1.57 0.19 -5.85
N GLN A 69 -1.54 0.61 -4.58
CA GLN A 69 -0.79 -0.07 -3.54
C GLN A 69 -1.42 -1.46 -3.34
N GLY A 70 -1.59 -2.21 -4.44
CA GLY A 70 -1.84 -3.63 -4.39
C GLY A 70 -0.53 -4.22 -3.94
N GLY A 71 -0.45 -4.39 -2.61
CA GLY A 71 0.57 -5.12 -1.88
C GLY A 71 1.76 -5.57 -2.71
N SER A 72 2.69 -4.66 -2.96
CA SER A 72 4.08 -5.07 -2.78
C SER A 72 4.38 -4.84 -1.31
N ASN A 73 3.70 -5.61 -0.46
CA ASN A 73 4.22 -5.98 0.84
C ASN A 73 5.42 -6.89 0.53
N ASN A 74 6.51 -6.31 0.03
CA ASN A 74 7.77 -6.77 0.56
C ASN A 74 7.67 -6.29 2.00
N ALA A 75 7.33 -7.19 2.91
CA ALA A 75 7.17 -6.91 4.33
C ALA A 75 8.39 -6.19 4.95
N LEU A 76 9.46 -6.00 4.18
CA LEU A 76 10.75 -5.44 4.57
C LEU A 76 10.88 -3.94 4.31
N ASP A 77 9.94 -3.31 3.61
CA ASP A 77 10.05 -1.88 3.33
C ASP A 77 9.82 -1.06 4.61
N VAL A 78 10.79 -0.20 4.95
CA VAL A 78 10.83 0.64 6.16
C VAL A 78 10.58 2.09 5.80
N LYS A 79 9.98 2.87 6.70
CA LYS A 79 9.76 4.30 6.45
C LYS A 79 11.04 5.10 6.64
N CYS A 80 11.34 5.95 5.67
CA CYS A 80 12.44 6.91 5.76
C CYS A 80 12.17 7.94 6.88
N PRO A 81 13.12 8.20 7.80
CA PRO A 81 12.92 9.16 8.90
C PRO A 81 12.84 10.62 8.46
N PHE A 82 13.23 10.94 7.22
CA PHE A 82 13.27 12.31 6.71
C PHE A 82 12.04 12.68 5.86
N CYS A 83 11.44 11.71 5.17
CA CYS A 83 10.32 11.96 4.25
C CYS A 83 9.14 10.99 4.40
N ALA A 84 9.18 10.08 5.38
CA ALA A 84 8.14 9.10 5.69
C ALA A 84 7.78 8.10 4.57
N GLU A 85 8.52 8.12 3.47
CA GLU A 85 8.30 7.22 2.33
C GLU A 85 8.97 5.86 2.53
N TYR A 86 8.39 4.80 1.95
CA TYR A 86 8.89 3.43 2.07
C TYR A 86 10.18 3.20 1.25
N ILE A 87 11.22 2.73 1.94
CA ILE A 87 12.55 2.45 1.40
C ILE A 87 12.99 1.03 1.75
N LYS A 88 14.01 0.53 1.06
CA LYS A 88 14.63 -0.75 1.42
C LYS A 88 15.42 -0.61 2.73
N PRO A 89 15.50 -1.66 3.56
CA PRO A 89 16.24 -1.63 4.83
C PRO A 89 17.74 -1.45 4.62
N ASP A 90 18.29 -1.97 3.52
CA ASP A 90 19.70 -1.80 3.14
C ASP A 90 20.02 -0.47 2.45
N ALA A 91 19.06 0.46 2.38
CA ALA A 91 19.30 1.75 1.74
C ALA A 91 20.29 2.57 2.58
N ILE A 92 21.43 2.92 1.99
CA ILE A 92 22.37 3.90 2.58
C ILE A 92 21.87 5.34 2.32
N LYS A 93 21.08 5.53 1.26
CA LYS A 93 20.53 6.82 0.85
C LYS A 93 19.08 6.65 0.39
N CYS A 94 18.19 7.53 0.85
CA CYS A 94 16.79 7.47 0.47
C CYS A 94 16.60 7.90 -1.00
N LYS A 95 15.88 7.10 -1.80
CA LYS A 95 15.60 7.39 -3.22
C LYS A 95 14.64 8.59 -3.42
N HIS A 96 13.93 9.00 -2.37
CA HIS A 96 12.91 10.05 -2.43
C HIS A 96 13.45 11.41 -1.99
N CYS A 97 14.01 11.49 -0.77
CA CYS A 97 14.55 12.74 -0.22
C CYS A 97 16.06 12.89 -0.36
N GLN A 98 16.77 11.84 -0.83
CA GLN A 98 18.22 11.82 -0.99
C GLN A 98 19.01 12.04 0.31
N SER A 99 18.38 11.95 1.48
CA SER A 99 19.08 11.97 2.77
C SER A 99 19.87 10.67 2.98
N GLU A 100 21.05 10.78 3.58
CA GLU A 100 21.83 9.63 4.04
C GLU A 100 21.17 9.02 5.28
N LEU A 101 21.01 7.70 5.25
CA LEU A 101 20.39 6.94 6.32
C LEU A 101 21.48 6.53 7.34
N PRO A 102 21.18 6.55 8.65
CA PRO A 102 22.18 6.26 9.67
C PRO A 102 22.74 4.83 9.50
N ARG A 103 24.05 4.63 9.68
CA ARG A 103 24.71 3.32 9.47
C ARG A 103 24.15 2.18 10.34
N ASN A 104 23.49 2.51 11.45
CA ASN A 104 22.85 1.56 12.37
C ASN A 104 21.34 1.40 12.11
N PHE A 105 20.84 1.86 10.96
CA PHE A 105 19.41 1.87 10.67
C PHE A 105 18.78 0.46 10.75
N SER A 106 19.47 -0.58 10.28
CA SER A 106 19.03 -1.98 10.42
C SER A 106 18.94 -2.45 11.86
N ASN A 107 19.94 -2.14 12.70
CA ASN A 107 19.93 -2.46 14.13
C ASN A 107 18.78 -1.75 14.87
N VAL A 108 18.57 -0.46 14.58
CA VAL A 108 17.44 0.31 15.13
C VAL A 108 16.11 -0.27 14.66
N THR A 109 16.02 -0.71 13.40
CA THR A 109 14.83 -1.36 12.85
C THR A 109 14.55 -2.68 13.57
N ALA A 110 15.56 -3.52 13.79
CA ALA A 110 15.42 -4.78 14.54
C ALA A 110 14.92 -4.53 15.97
N MET A 111 15.47 -3.52 16.66
CA MET A 111 15.02 -3.14 18.00
C MET A 111 13.55 -2.69 18.02
N ASN A 112 13.15 -1.84 17.06
CA ASN A 112 11.76 -1.37 16.97
C ASN A 112 10.78 -2.52 16.68
N LEU A 113 11.13 -3.43 15.76
CA LEU A 113 10.30 -4.60 15.44
C LEU A 113 10.15 -5.53 16.64
N LEU A 114 11.22 -5.75 17.39
CA LEU A 114 11.20 -6.57 18.59
C LEU A 114 10.34 -5.94 19.69
N GLU A 115 10.45 -4.63 19.91
CA GLU A 115 9.59 -3.89 20.84
C GLU A 115 8.11 -3.97 20.43
N GLU A 116 7.82 -3.78 19.13
CA GLU A 116 6.46 -3.91 18.60
C GLU A 116 5.90 -5.32 18.81
N PHE A 117 6.70 -6.37 18.55
CA PHE A 117 6.34 -7.75 18.79
C PHE A 117 6.06 -8.03 20.28
N LYS A 118 6.87 -7.45 21.18
CA LYS A 118 6.70 -7.61 22.64
C LYS A 118 5.48 -6.89 23.18
N HIS A 119 5.05 -5.81 22.53
CA HIS A 119 3.90 -5.01 22.94
C HIS A 119 2.57 -5.78 22.80
N PHE A 120 2.48 -6.70 21.85
CA PHE A 120 1.32 -7.57 21.73
C PHE A 120 1.08 -8.36 23.02
N SER A 121 -0.17 -8.32 23.46
CA SER A 121 -0.69 -9.00 24.65
C SER A 121 -1.80 -9.95 24.27
N HIS A 122 -2.16 -10.89 25.17
CA HIS A 122 -3.19 -11.89 24.89
C HIS A 122 -4.53 -11.28 24.44
N HIS A 123 -4.94 -10.15 25.05
CA HIS A 123 -6.17 -9.44 24.70
C HIS A 123 -6.14 -8.81 23.31
N ASP A 124 -4.95 -8.57 22.73
CA ASP A 124 -4.88 -8.06 21.37
C ASP A 124 -5.39 -9.09 20.38
N PHE A 125 -5.22 -10.38 20.66
CA PHE A 125 -5.58 -11.46 19.76
C PHE A 125 -7.03 -11.90 19.87
N VAL A 126 -7.76 -11.46 20.90
CA VAL A 126 -9.14 -11.90 21.15
C VAL A 126 -10.12 -10.81 20.71
N GLY A 127 -11.13 -11.20 19.93
CA GLY A 127 -12.24 -10.34 19.52
C GLY A 127 -13.30 -10.17 20.60
N ASP A 128 -14.28 -9.31 20.33
CA ASP A 128 -15.41 -9.05 21.26
C ASP A 128 -16.26 -10.31 21.53
N ASP A 129 -16.19 -11.29 20.64
CA ASP A 129 -16.89 -12.57 20.72
C ASP A 129 -16.10 -13.67 21.45
N GLY A 130 -14.90 -13.34 21.97
CA GLY A 130 -14.01 -14.30 22.60
C GLY A 130 -13.24 -15.20 21.63
N SER A 131 -13.40 -15.01 20.32
CA SER A 131 -12.67 -15.76 19.29
C SER A 131 -11.32 -15.10 18.95
N LEU A 132 -10.40 -15.88 18.38
CA LEU A 132 -9.12 -15.37 17.93
C LEU A 132 -9.25 -14.58 16.63
N ASN A 133 -8.61 -13.42 16.59
CA ASN A 133 -8.51 -12.59 15.41
C ASN A 133 -7.32 -13.02 14.54
N GLU A 134 -7.59 -13.89 13.56
CA GLU A 134 -6.58 -14.41 12.63
C GLU A 134 -5.79 -13.29 11.93
N LEU A 135 -6.42 -12.17 11.57
CA LEU A 135 -5.74 -11.04 10.93
C LEU A 135 -4.67 -10.42 11.85
N LYS A 136 -4.96 -10.29 13.14
CA LYS A 136 -3.98 -9.78 14.11
C LYS A 136 -2.86 -10.77 14.38
N ILE A 137 -3.16 -12.07 14.43
CA ILE A 137 -2.15 -13.12 14.56
C ILE A 137 -1.24 -13.15 13.33
N GLN A 138 -1.80 -12.98 12.13
CA GLN A 138 -1.03 -12.86 10.90
C GLN A 138 -0.10 -11.63 10.93
N ASN A 139 -0.58 -10.48 11.41
CA ASN A 139 0.26 -9.28 11.55
C ASN A 139 1.39 -9.50 12.57
N PHE A 140 1.09 -10.13 13.69
CA PHE A 140 2.08 -10.51 14.70
C PHE A 140 3.16 -11.46 14.16
N ALA A 141 2.76 -12.49 13.40
CA ALA A 141 3.66 -13.40 12.72
C ALA A 141 4.55 -12.68 11.68
N ASP A 142 3.98 -11.76 10.90
CA ASP A 142 4.71 -10.96 9.91
C ASP A 142 5.80 -10.11 10.58
N ILE A 143 5.50 -9.46 11.72
CA ILE A 143 6.49 -8.70 12.49
C ILE A 143 7.66 -9.59 12.93
N GLY A 144 7.38 -10.81 13.41
CA GLY A 144 8.41 -11.79 13.78
C GLY A 144 9.31 -12.19 12.61
N ILE A 145 8.72 -12.47 11.44
CA ILE A 145 9.47 -12.79 10.21
C ILE A 145 10.39 -11.63 9.81
N ARG A 146 9.85 -10.40 9.82
CA ARG A 146 10.61 -9.19 9.47
C ARG A 146 11.80 -8.98 10.40
N TYR A 147 11.62 -9.21 11.70
CA TYR A 147 12.70 -9.14 12.67
C TYR A 147 13.82 -10.13 12.35
N LEU A 148 13.49 -11.40 12.12
CA LEU A 148 14.48 -12.43 11.77
C LEU A 148 15.23 -12.12 10.47
N GLU A 149 14.54 -11.56 9.47
CA GLU A 149 15.17 -11.18 8.21
C GLU A 149 16.16 -10.02 8.37
N VAL A 150 15.85 -9.03 9.21
CA VAL A 150 16.80 -7.95 9.54
C VAL A 150 18.01 -8.50 10.31
N ILE A 151 17.80 -9.40 11.27
CA ILE A 151 18.91 -10.07 12.00
C ILE A 151 19.81 -10.83 11.03
N LYS A 152 19.24 -11.52 10.05
CA LYS A 152 19.99 -12.22 9.00
C LYS A 152 20.79 -11.25 8.13
N GLN A 153 20.24 -10.09 7.77
CA GLN A 153 20.94 -9.07 6.97
C GLN A 153 22.17 -8.49 7.69
N VAL A 154 22.11 -8.34 9.02
CA VAL A 154 23.23 -7.81 9.81
C VAL A 154 24.23 -8.89 10.26
N ASN A 155 24.12 -10.12 9.76
CA ASN A 155 24.88 -11.28 10.23
C ASN A 155 24.78 -11.47 11.76
N GLY A 156 23.61 -11.20 12.33
CA GLY A 156 23.33 -11.41 13.75
C GLY A 156 23.06 -12.88 14.09
N ASP A 157 22.96 -13.18 15.38
CA ASP A 157 22.64 -14.53 15.86
C ASP A 157 21.15 -14.85 15.70
N LEU A 158 20.82 -15.57 14.64
CA LEU A 158 19.46 -15.98 14.32
C LEU A 158 18.87 -16.93 15.38
N THR A 159 19.69 -17.79 15.99
CA THR A 159 19.19 -18.78 16.97
C THR A 159 18.72 -18.13 18.25
N THR A 160 19.45 -17.12 18.72
CA THR A 160 19.04 -16.30 19.87
C THR A 160 17.77 -15.51 19.55
N ALA A 161 17.67 -14.95 18.35
CA ALA A 161 16.51 -14.19 17.89
C ALA A 161 15.24 -15.06 17.81
N GLU A 162 15.32 -16.25 17.21
CA GLU A 162 14.20 -17.22 17.14
C GLU A 162 13.72 -17.63 18.54
N LYS A 163 14.66 -17.90 19.45
CA LYS A 163 14.34 -18.25 20.84
C LYS A 163 13.62 -17.13 21.58
N GLU A 164 14.01 -15.88 21.35
CA GLU A 164 13.37 -14.72 21.97
C GLU A 164 11.91 -14.57 21.50
N LEU A 165 11.65 -14.72 20.19
CA LEU A 165 10.30 -14.72 19.66
C LEU A 165 9.47 -15.89 20.21
N LEU A 166 10.02 -17.11 20.22
CA LEU A 166 9.35 -18.31 20.71
C LEU A 166 8.94 -18.18 22.18
N THR A 167 9.84 -17.68 23.03
CA THR A 167 9.56 -17.44 24.46
C THR A 167 8.36 -16.49 24.65
N LYS A 168 8.25 -15.47 23.81
CA LYS A 168 7.11 -14.53 23.86
C LYS A 168 5.81 -15.15 23.36
N ILE A 169 5.87 -15.98 22.31
CA ILE A 169 4.70 -16.73 21.81
C ILE A 169 4.19 -17.67 22.91
N GLU A 170 5.06 -18.47 23.51
CA GLU A 170 4.72 -19.39 24.61
C GLU A 170 4.15 -18.63 25.82
N SER A 171 4.80 -17.56 26.25
CA SER A 171 4.30 -16.74 27.36
C SER A 171 2.91 -16.16 27.08
N THR A 172 2.61 -15.82 25.83
CA THR A 172 1.28 -15.34 25.42
C THR A 172 0.26 -16.47 25.40
N ALA A 173 0.65 -17.65 24.88
CA ALA A 173 -0.19 -18.84 24.84
C ALA A 173 -0.62 -19.31 26.24
N THR A 174 0.26 -19.20 27.24
CA THR A 174 -0.06 -19.57 28.63
C THR A 174 -1.14 -18.69 29.30
N MET A 175 -1.47 -17.54 28.70
CA MET A 175 -2.54 -16.66 29.19
C MET A 175 -3.92 -17.04 28.64
N PHE A 176 -3.99 -17.95 27.66
CA PHE A 176 -5.24 -18.46 27.10
C PHE A 176 -5.69 -19.75 27.79
N ASP A 177 -6.98 -20.05 27.70
CA ASP A 177 -7.52 -21.38 28.01
C ASP A 177 -6.95 -22.42 27.03
N SER A 178 -6.90 -23.70 27.44
CA SER A 178 -6.26 -24.77 26.67
C SER A 178 -6.69 -24.82 25.21
N ASP A 179 -7.99 -24.68 24.95
CA ASP A 179 -8.57 -24.81 23.62
C ASP A 179 -8.17 -23.62 22.73
N ILE A 180 -8.13 -22.42 23.28
CA ILE A 180 -7.74 -21.18 22.57
C ILE A 180 -6.21 -21.14 22.39
N ALA A 181 -5.44 -21.62 23.36
CA ALA A 181 -3.98 -21.70 23.27
C ALA A 181 -3.54 -22.61 22.11
N ASP A 182 -4.21 -23.76 21.94
CA ASP A 182 -3.94 -24.69 20.84
C ASP A 182 -4.26 -24.06 19.48
N GLU A 183 -5.40 -23.36 19.37
CA GLU A 183 -5.77 -22.64 18.14
C GLU A 183 -4.78 -21.51 17.81
N PHE A 184 -4.39 -20.71 18.81
CA PHE A 184 -3.39 -19.66 18.67
C PHE A 184 -2.05 -20.21 18.16
N ASN A 185 -1.57 -21.30 18.76
CA ASN A 185 -0.34 -21.96 18.36
C ASN A 185 -0.40 -22.49 16.93
N GLN A 186 -1.52 -23.10 16.53
CA GLN A 186 -1.72 -23.55 15.14
C GLN A 186 -1.69 -22.38 14.15
N LEU A 187 -2.33 -21.25 14.49
CA LEU A 187 -2.30 -20.05 13.64
C LEU A 187 -0.90 -19.43 13.57
N CYS A 188 -0.16 -19.39 14.67
CA CYS A 188 1.24 -18.94 14.69
C CYS A 188 2.12 -19.82 13.77
N VAL A 189 2.00 -21.15 13.84
CA VAL A 189 2.73 -22.07 12.94
C VAL A 189 2.31 -21.90 11.49
N LYS A 190 1.00 -21.76 11.24
CA LYS A 190 0.45 -21.54 9.88
C LYS A 190 1.04 -20.28 9.22
N HIS A 191 1.24 -19.20 9.99
CA HIS A 191 1.72 -17.92 9.47
C HIS A 191 3.23 -17.71 9.64
N SER A 192 3.93 -18.56 10.40
CA SER A 192 5.37 -18.43 10.68
C SER A 192 6.12 -19.70 10.23
N PRO A 193 6.67 -19.75 9.01
CA PRO A 193 7.35 -20.94 8.50
C PRO A 193 8.60 -21.37 9.28
N TRP A 194 9.19 -20.45 10.04
CA TRP A 194 10.35 -20.69 10.91
C TRP A 194 9.96 -21.33 12.25
N LEU A 195 8.69 -21.27 12.61
CA LEU A 195 8.19 -21.75 13.90
C LEU A 195 7.84 -23.23 13.80
N VAL A 196 8.70 -24.08 14.37
CA VAL A 196 8.40 -25.50 14.57
C VAL A 196 8.07 -25.68 16.05
N LEU A 197 6.78 -25.76 16.37
CA LEU A 197 6.33 -26.18 17.70
C LEU A 197 6.54 -27.69 17.81
N GLY A 198 7.36 -28.12 18.77
CA GLY A 198 7.70 -29.52 19.05
C GLY A 198 6.92 -30.08 20.22
#